data_AF-A0A6I9PC05-F1
#
_entry.id   AF-A0A6I9PC05-F1
#
_cell.length_a   1.000
_cell.length_b   1.000
_cell.length_c   1.000
_cell.angle_alpha   90.00
_cell.angle_beta   90.00
_cell.angle_gamma   90.00
#
_symmetry.space_group_name_H-M   'P 1'
#
loop_
_entity.id
_entity.type
_entity.pdbx_description
1 polymer ?
#
loop_
_entity_poly.entity_id
_entity_poly.type
_entity_poly.pdbx_seq_one_letter_code
_entity_poly.pdbx_strand_id
1 'polypeptide(L)'
;MALWVVDHTAPSEEFTSLLDKVESMSGESLSDLPKVNIMSNFLFIFTSGTTGLSKAARVGHLKAVLSMAFFEMCGAMSEDIIYITLPLYHMSASLLGIGGCIQLGATCVLKKKFSASQFWKDCVKHDVTVVQYIGELCRYLYNHPAVPEERAHRVRLAAGSGLRSDIWRQFLQRFGSRIKIREGYGLTEAGIGFLNYTEEVGPIGRAGYFNKLSMPFELLRHDPVSYEAVRTPAGRCIRAQN
;
A
#
# COMPACT_ATOMS: atom_id res chain seq x y z
N MET A 1 -6.84 -9.31 -25.21
CA MET A 1 -6.74 -8.39 -24.06
C MET A 1 -6.82 -6.99 -24.65
N ALA A 2 -7.83 -6.19 -24.34
CA ALA A 2 -7.95 -4.85 -24.92
C ALA A 2 -7.13 -3.85 -24.07
N LEU A 3 -6.15 -3.17 -24.68
CA LEU A 3 -5.47 -2.04 -24.05
C LEU A 3 -6.21 -0.76 -24.41
N TRP A 4 -6.38 0.13 -23.43
CA TRP A 4 -7.10 1.39 -23.58
C TRP A 4 -6.14 2.55 -23.30
N VAL A 5 -6.20 3.59 -24.13
CA VAL A 5 -5.42 4.82 -23.92
C VAL A 5 -6.36 6.01 -23.77
N VAL A 6 -6.01 6.96 -22.89
CA VAL A 6 -6.71 8.24 -22.76
C VAL A 6 -5.99 9.26 -23.66
N ASP A 7 -5.99 8.96 -24.96
CA ASP A 7 -5.37 9.76 -26.00
C ASP A 7 -6.14 9.50 -27.31
N HIS A 8 -6.24 10.50 -28.18
CA HIS A 8 -6.80 10.34 -29.53
C HIS A 8 -5.82 9.64 -30.47
N THR A 9 -4.54 9.61 -30.11
CA THR A 9 -3.49 8.96 -30.90
C THR A 9 -3.23 7.55 -30.36
N ALA A 10 -3.93 6.55 -30.91
CA ALA A 10 -3.61 5.15 -30.64
C ALA A 10 -2.23 4.83 -31.25
N PRO A 11 -1.20 4.47 -30.45
CA PRO A 11 0.17 4.24 -30.97
C PRO A 11 0.29 2.99 -31.86
N SER A 12 -0.70 2.09 -31.80
CA SER A 12 -0.84 0.92 -32.67
C SER A 12 -2.30 0.43 -32.69
N GLU A 13 -2.64 -0.45 -33.63
CA GLU A 13 -3.98 -1.10 -33.74
C GLU A 13 -4.37 -1.93 -32.51
N GLU A 14 -3.44 -2.25 -31.61
CA GLU A 14 -3.70 -2.99 -30.38
C GLU A 14 -4.31 -2.12 -29.26
N PHE A 15 -4.30 -0.80 -29.42
CA PHE A 15 -4.81 0.16 -28.45
C PHE A 15 -6.14 0.76 -28.92
N THR A 16 -7.15 0.69 -28.06
CA THR A 16 -8.41 1.40 -28.28
C THR A 16 -8.33 2.78 -27.64
N SER A 17 -8.54 3.83 -28.44
CA SER A 17 -8.71 5.20 -27.94
C SER A 17 -10.00 5.28 -27.11
N LEU A 18 -9.85 5.58 -25.83
CA LEU A 18 -10.99 5.82 -24.95
C LEU A 18 -11.69 7.14 -25.34
N LEU A 19 -10.93 8.14 -25.76
CA LEU A 19 -11.46 9.47 -26.08
C LEU A 19 -12.36 9.42 -27.33
N ASP A 20 -11.94 8.73 -28.39
CA ASP A 20 -12.76 8.57 -29.62
C ASP A 20 -14.04 7.78 -29.30
N LYS A 21 -13.92 6.83 -28.37
CA LYS A 21 -15.08 6.05 -27.93
C LYS A 21 -16.04 6.91 -27.13
N VAL A 22 -15.54 7.80 -26.26
CA VAL A 22 -16.36 8.77 -25.51
C VAL A 22 -17.04 9.76 -26.46
N GLU A 23 -16.34 10.26 -27.48
CA GLU A 23 -16.92 11.16 -28.48
C GLU A 23 -18.04 10.51 -29.31
N SER A 24 -17.94 9.20 -29.55
CA SER A 24 -18.98 8.44 -30.25
C SER A 24 -20.12 7.94 -29.33
N MET A 25 -20.03 8.15 -28.01
CA MET A 25 -21.13 7.85 -27.10
C MET A 25 -22.21 8.94 -27.13
N SER A 26 -23.46 8.52 -26.93
CA SER A 26 -24.58 9.44 -26.75
C SER A 26 -24.32 10.37 -25.56
N GLY A 27 -24.49 11.68 -25.76
CA GLY A 27 -24.47 12.69 -24.69
C GLY A 27 -25.76 12.73 -23.86
N GLU A 28 -26.69 11.78 -24.07
CA GLU A 28 -27.89 11.66 -23.25
C GLU A 28 -27.52 11.45 -21.78
N SER A 29 -28.11 12.28 -20.92
CA SER A 29 -27.93 12.13 -19.48
C SER A 29 -28.53 10.80 -19.05
N LEU A 30 -27.71 9.96 -18.42
CA LEU A 30 -28.18 8.75 -17.76
C LEU A 30 -29.22 9.15 -16.71
N SER A 31 -30.47 8.72 -16.90
CA SER A 31 -31.49 8.78 -15.86
C SER A 31 -31.17 7.73 -14.77
N ASP A 32 -31.47 8.05 -13.51
CA ASP A 32 -31.34 7.13 -12.36
C ASP A 32 -29.92 6.72 -11.96
N LEU A 33 -28.95 7.65 -12.00
CA LEU A 33 -27.65 7.40 -11.37
C LEU A 33 -27.79 7.19 -9.85
N PRO A 34 -27.09 6.21 -9.26
CA PRO A 34 -27.11 6.00 -7.82
C PRO A 34 -26.55 7.25 -7.11
N LYS A 35 -27.24 7.69 -6.04
CA LYS A 35 -26.75 8.77 -5.18
C LYS A 35 -25.56 8.26 -4.34
N VAL A 36 -24.37 8.35 -4.90
CA VAL A 36 -23.11 7.97 -4.25
C VAL A 36 -22.63 9.10 -3.36
N ASN A 37 -22.19 8.78 -2.14
CA ASN A 37 -21.46 9.71 -1.28
C ASN A 37 -20.15 9.06 -0.79
N ILE A 38 -19.33 9.84 -0.07
CA ILE A 38 -18.00 9.38 0.37
C ILE A 38 -18.04 8.17 1.32
N MET A 39 -19.18 7.90 1.95
CA MET A 39 -19.40 6.75 2.83
C MET A 39 -19.98 5.52 2.10
N SER A 40 -20.39 5.67 0.83
CA SER A 40 -20.84 4.55 0.00
C SER A 40 -19.71 3.53 -0.21
N ASN A 41 -20.08 2.27 -0.43
CA ASN A 41 -19.12 1.21 -0.75
C ASN A 41 -18.46 1.49 -2.11
N PHE A 42 -17.13 1.43 -2.13
CA PHE A 42 -16.33 1.53 -3.35
C PHE A 42 -15.98 0.14 -3.90
N LEU A 43 -15.46 -0.75 -3.04
CA LEU A 43 -15.10 -2.12 -3.45
C LEU A 43 -15.21 -3.11 -2.30
N PHE A 44 -15.17 -4.40 -2.66
CA PHE A 44 -15.11 -5.52 -1.73
C PHE A 44 -13.78 -6.24 -1.86
N ILE A 45 -13.10 -6.46 -0.74
CA ILE A 45 -11.88 -7.27 -0.69
C ILE A 45 -12.18 -8.52 0.11
N PHE A 46 -11.98 -9.69 -0.51
CA PHE A 46 -12.16 -10.95 0.17
C PHE A 46 -10.92 -11.25 1.02
N THR A 47 -11.12 -11.31 2.32
CA THR A 47 -10.09 -11.66 3.30
C THR A 47 -10.29 -13.11 3.73
N SER A 48 -9.18 -13.83 3.89
CA SER A 48 -9.18 -15.26 4.24
C SER A 48 -9.96 -15.57 5.53
N GLY A 49 -10.10 -14.61 6.44
CA GLY A 49 -10.80 -14.78 7.71
C GLY A 49 -10.05 -15.73 8.64
N THR A 50 -9.76 -15.32 9.87
CA THR A 50 -8.95 -16.14 10.79
C THR A 50 -9.70 -17.37 11.35
N THR A 51 -11.00 -17.52 11.08
CA THR A 51 -11.86 -18.55 11.69
C THR A 51 -12.97 -19.13 10.80
N GLY A 52 -12.95 -18.98 9.47
CA GLY A 52 -14.03 -19.54 8.62
C GLY A 52 -13.98 -19.18 7.13
N LEU A 53 -15.16 -19.14 6.48
CA LEU A 53 -15.32 -18.75 5.07
C LEU A 53 -14.80 -17.34 4.81
N SER A 54 -14.27 -17.12 3.60
CA SER A 54 -13.78 -15.80 3.17
C SER A 54 -14.86 -14.73 3.35
N LYS A 55 -14.51 -13.64 4.04
CA LYS A 55 -15.42 -12.53 4.31
C LYS A 55 -15.13 -11.40 3.33
N ALA A 56 -16.19 -10.80 2.79
CA ALA A 56 -16.09 -9.61 1.95
C ALA A 56 -15.96 -8.37 2.84
N ALA A 57 -14.74 -7.85 2.98
CA ALA A 57 -14.48 -6.59 3.63
C ALA A 57 -14.98 -5.44 2.75
N ARG A 58 -15.90 -4.64 3.30
CA ARG A 58 -16.44 -3.46 2.64
C ARG A 58 -15.46 -2.30 2.74
N VAL A 59 -15.01 -1.78 1.60
CA VAL A 59 -14.16 -0.60 1.54
C VAL A 59 -15.00 0.54 0.96
N GLY A 60 -15.27 1.57 1.76
CA GLY A 60 -15.96 2.78 1.31
C GLY A 60 -15.04 3.76 0.57
N HIS A 61 -15.61 4.72 -0.16
CA HIS A 61 -14.84 5.72 -0.91
C HIS A 61 -13.88 6.51 -0.02
N LEU A 62 -14.29 6.95 1.17
CA LEU A 62 -13.44 7.67 2.11
C LEU A 62 -12.16 6.87 2.42
N LYS A 63 -12.32 5.59 2.75
CA LYS A 63 -11.20 4.72 3.06
C LYS A 63 -10.30 4.50 1.85
N ALA A 64 -10.88 4.36 0.65
CA ALA A 64 -10.11 4.22 -0.57
C ALA A 64 -9.23 5.46 -0.82
N VAL A 65 -9.81 6.66 -0.76
CA VAL A 65 -9.09 7.94 -0.91
C VAL A 65 -7.99 8.09 0.14
N LEU A 66 -8.28 7.83 1.41
CA LEU A 66 -7.27 7.88 2.47
C LEU A 66 -6.13 6.86 2.26
N SER A 67 -6.45 5.68 1.74
CA SER A 67 -5.46 4.64 1.44
C SER A 67 -4.54 5.02 0.27
N MET A 68 -5.06 5.78 -0.71
CA MET A 68 -4.29 6.28 -1.84
C MET A 68 -3.23 7.30 -1.41
N ALA A 69 -3.41 8.01 -0.29
CA ALA A 69 -2.39 8.92 0.24
C ALA A 69 -1.16 8.21 0.85
N PHE A 70 -1.10 6.87 0.87
CA PHE A 70 -0.06 6.11 1.58
C PHE A 70 1.37 6.49 1.16
N PHE A 71 1.65 6.55 -0.14
CA PHE A 71 3.00 6.86 -0.62
C PHE A 71 3.38 8.32 -0.34
N GLU A 72 2.43 9.25 -0.46
CA GLU A 72 2.62 10.67 -0.11
C GLU A 72 3.00 10.79 1.38
N MET A 73 2.27 10.13 2.27
CA MET A 73 2.58 10.09 3.70
C MET A 73 3.95 9.45 3.98
N CYS A 74 4.42 8.54 3.12
CA CYS A 74 5.77 7.96 3.21
C CYS A 74 6.88 8.90 2.69
N GLY A 75 6.54 10.02 2.04
CA GLY A 75 7.49 10.95 1.42
C GLY A 75 7.90 10.58 0.00
N ALA A 76 7.04 9.87 -0.74
CA ALA A 76 7.14 9.78 -2.19
C ALA A 76 6.56 11.05 -2.84
N MET A 77 7.01 11.33 -4.05
CA MET A 77 6.66 12.52 -4.84
C MET A 77 6.23 12.11 -6.26
N SER A 78 5.69 13.04 -7.04
CA SER A 78 5.21 12.81 -8.41
C SER A 78 6.30 12.32 -9.38
N GLU A 79 7.56 12.70 -9.15
CA GLU A 79 8.71 12.34 -9.96
C GLU A 79 9.25 10.92 -9.68
N ASP A 80 8.71 10.24 -8.67
CA ASP A 80 9.14 8.90 -8.34
C ASP A 80 8.66 7.85 -9.33
N ILE A 81 9.48 6.82 -9.49
CA ILE A 81 9.14 5.60 -10.19
C ILE A 81 8.94 4.51 -9.14
N ILE A 82 7.68 4.09 -8.98
CA ILE A 82 7.22 3.18 -7.93
C ILE A 82 7.11 1.76 -8.49
N TYR A 83 7.84 0.82 -7.89
CA TYR A 83 7.82 -0.59 -8.27
C TYR A 83 6.86 -1.40 -7.40
N ILE A 84 5.90 -2.06 -8.04
CA ILE A 84 4.84 -2.84 -7.41
C ILE A 84 4.90 -4.27 -7.91
N THR A 85 5.15 -5.22 -7.01
CA THR A 85 5.16 -6.66 -7.29
C THR A 85 4.11 -7.43 -6.51
N LEU A 86 3.24 -6.71 -5.80
CA LEU A 86 2.23 -7.29 -4.92
C LEU A 86 0.93 -7.57 -5.69
N PRO A 87 0.10 -8.54 -5.25
CA PRO A 87 -1.11 -8.90 -5.97
C PRO A 87 -2.19 -7.82 -5.89
N LEU A 88 -2.74 -7.41 -7.03
CA LEU A 88 -3.75 -6.34 -7.14
C LEU A 88 -5.08 -6.65 -6.43
N TYR A 89 -5.41 -7.92 -6.19
CA TYR A 89 -6.60 -8.29 -5.42
C TYR A 89 -6.47 -7.95 -3.92
N HIS A 90 -5.27 -7.62 -3.44
CA HIS A 90 -5.03 -7.20 -2.07
C HIS A 90 -5.00 -5.66 -1.97
N MET A 91 -5.48 -5.12 -0.85
CA MET A 91 -5.57 -3.68 -0.60
C MET A 91 -4.23 -2.96 -0.75
N SER A 92 -3.14 -3.62 -0.35
CA SER A 92 -1.78 -3.06 -0.44
C SER A 92 -1.41 -2.71 -1.88
N ALA A 93 -1.62 -3.59 -2.85
CA ALA A 93 -1.22 -3.30 -4.22
C ALA A 93 -2.26 -2.47 -4.97
N SER A 94 -3.56 -2.70 -4.74
CA SER A 94 -4.63 -1.96 -5.42
C SER A 94 -4.73 -0.52 -4.96
N LEU A 95 -4.96 -0.30 -3.67
CA LEU A 95 -5.28 1.03 -3.15
C LEU A 95 -4.03 1.79 -2.69
N LEU A 96 -3.16 1.16 -1.89
CA LEU A 96 -1.94 1.81 -1.43
C LEU A 96 -0.90 1.90 -2.56
N GLY A 97 -0.87 0.90 -3.45
CA GLY A 97 0.04 0.79 -4.59
C GLY A 97 -0.43 1.62 -5.78
N ILE A 98 -1.25 1.01 -6.66
CA ILE A 98 -1.74 1.65 -7.87
C ILE A 98 -2.50 2.95 -7.57
N GLY A 99 -3.41 2.90 -6.60
CA GLY A 99 -4.14 4.09 -6.15
C GLY A 99 -3.20 5.19 -5.64
N GLY A 100 -2.13 4.83 -4.94
CA GLY A 100 -1.12 5.80 -4.50
C GLY A 100 -0.30 6.39 -5.63
N CYS A 101 0.06 5.61 -6.65
CA CYS A 101 0.68 6.16 -7.86
C CYS A 101 -0.24 7.16 -8.56
N ILE A 102 -1.54 6.83 -8.69
CA ILE A 102 -2.54 7.72 -9.30
C ILE A 102 -2.68 9.01 -8.50
N GLN A 103 -2.80 8.93 -7.18
CA GLN A 103 -2.93 10.09 -6.30
C GLN A 103 -1.72 11.02 -6.39
N LEU A 104 -0.51 10.46 -6.46
CA LEU A 104 0.73 11.23 -6.57
C LEU A 104 0.98 11.77 -7.99
N GLY A 105 0.38 11.18 -9.02
CA GLY A 105 0.83 11.36 -10.41
C GLY A 105 2.19 10.70 -10.70
N ALA A 106 2.56 9.69 -9.92
CA ALA A 106 3.85 9.00 -10.00
C ALA A 106 3.83 7.87 -11.05
N THR A 107 5.01 7.55 -11.60
CA THR A 107 5.14 6.45 -12.56
C THR A 107 5.04 5.10 -11.86
N CYS A 108 4.20 4.20 -12.36
CA CYS A 108 4.03 2.86 -11.81
C CYS A 108 4.70 1.79 -12.69
N VAL A 109 5.71 1.10 -12.15
CA VAL A 109 6.26 -0.13 -12.73
C VAL A 109 5.58 -1.33 -12.07
N LEU A 110 4.58 -1.89 -12.75
CA LEU A 110 3.82 -3.03 -12.26
C LEU A 110 4.41 -4.36 -12.77
N LYS A 111 4.83 -5.23 -11.85
CA LYS A 111 5.30 -6.58 -12.17
C LYS A 111 4.20 -7.61 -11.92
N LYS A 112 4.00 -8.51 -12.88
CA LYS A 112 3.04 -9.63 -12.77
C LYS A 112 3.27 -10.52 -11.55
N LYS A 113 4.54 -10.76 -11.18
CA LYS A 113 4.92 -11.61 -10.05
C LYS A 113 6.29 -11.18 -9.52
N PHE A 114 6.44 -11.16 -8.20
CA PHE A 114 7.74 -10.97 -7.57
C PHE A 114 8.77 -12.04 -8.00
N SER A 115 10.01 -11.61 -8.22
CA SER A 115 11.15 -12.49 -8.45
C SER A 115 12.40 -11.87 -7.83
N ALA A 116 13.00 -12.56 -6.84
CA ALA A 116 14.18 -12.06 -6.15
C ALA A 116 15.38 -11.86 -7.10
N SER A 117 15.55 -12.73 -8.09
CA SER A 117 16.65 -12.65 -9.06
C SER A 117 16.51 -11.54 -10.09
N GLN A 118 15.30 -10.99 -10.27
CA GLN A 118 15.01 -9.91 -11.21
C GLN A 118 14.75 -8.57 -10.52
N PHE A 119 14.46 -8.57 -9.21
CA PHE A 119 14.03 -7.37 -8.50
C PHE A 119 14.98 -6.18 -8.70
N TRP A 120 16.28 -6.36 -8.43
CA TRP A 120 17.26 -5.29 -8.57
C TRP A 120 17.57 -4.95 -10.03
N LYS A 121 17.48 -5.94 -10.93
CA LYS A 121 17.60 -5.74 -12.38
C LYS A 121 16.49 -4.85 -12.92
N ASP A 122 15.25 -5.12 -12.51
CA ASP A 122 14.09 -4.30 -12.82
C ASP A 122 14.27 -2.90 -12.22
N CYS A 123 14.77 -2.80 -10.98
CA CYS A 123 15.00 -1.50 -10.34
C CYS A 123 16.03 -0.64 -11.08
N VAL A 124 17.10 -1.23 -11.60
CA VAL A 124 18.10 -0.53 -12.42
C VAL A 124 17.51 -0.20 -13.80
N LYS A 125 16.90 -1.18 -14.46
CA LYS A 125 16.35 -1.04 -15.82
C LYS A 125 15.31 0.08 -15.93
N HIS A 126 14.50 0.24 -14.90
CA HIS A 126 13.38 1.19 -14.89
C HIS A 126 13.64 2.40 -13.99
N ASP A 127 14.89 2.63 -13.54
CA ASP A 127 15.26 3.76 -12.67
C ASP A 127 14.38 3.90 -11.41
N VAL A 128 13.95 2.76 -10.84
CA VAL A 128 13.03 2.73 -9.69
C VAL A 128 13.60 3.50 -8.51
N THR A 129 12.80 4.40 -7.95
CA THR A 129 13.15 5.22 -6.77
C THR A 129 12.39 4.80 -5.52
N VAL A 130 11.19 4.22 -5.67
CA VAL A 130 10.36 3.73 -4.56
C VAL A 130 9.98 2.29 -4.79
N VAL A 131 10.09 1.45 -3.77
CA VAL A 131 9.61 0.06 -3.82
C VAL A 131 8.46 -0.14 -2.82
N GLN A 132 7.39 -0.77 -3.29
CA GLN A 132 6.37 -1.29 -2.38
C GLN A 132 6.83 -2.65 -1.84
N TYR A 133 6.81 -2.83 -0.52
CA TYR A 133 7.25 -4.08 0.09
C TYR A 133 6.21 -4.71 1.03
N ILE A 134 6.35 -6.02 1.23
CA ILE A 134 5.92 -6.71 2.46
C ILE A 134 7.18 -7.35 3.06
N GLY A 135 7.27 -7.48 4.38
CA GLY A 135 8.51 -7.86 5.05
C GLY A 135 9.15 -9.15 4.53
N GLU A 136 8.31 -10.09 4.06
CA GLU A 136 8.78 -11.34 3.47
C GLU A 136 9.52 -11.14 2.14
N LEU A 137 9.17 -10.12 1.33
CA LEU A 137 9.95 -9.77 0.14
C LEU A 137 11.35 -9.28 0.52
N CYS A 138 11.45 -8.42 1.53
CA CYS A 138 12.75 -7.96 2.04
C CYS A 138 13.60 -9.13 2.53
N ARG A 139 12.98 -10.12 3.20
CA ARG A 139 13.65 -11.36 3.60
C ARG A 139 14.11 -12.19 2.40
N TYR A 140 13.30 -12.34 1.36
CA TYR A 140 13.69 -13.05 0.14
C TYR A 140 14.85 -12.35 -0.57
N LEU A 141 14.80 -11.03 -0.70
CA LEU A 141 15.89 -10.24 -1.28
C LEU A 141 17.18 -10.40 -0.48
N TYR A 142 17.10 -10.27 0.84
CA TYR A 142 18.25 -10.44 1.73
C TYR A 142 18.88 -11.84 1.66
N ASN A 143 18.08 -12.89 1.41
CA ASN A 143 18.60 -14.27 1.32
C ASN A 143 18.97 -14.69 -0.12
N HIS A 144 18.66 -13.86 -1.12
CA HIS A 144 19.03 -14.15 -2.51
C HIS A 144 20.55 -13.99 -2.70
N PRO A 145 21.20 -14.76 -3.60
CA PRO A 145 22.60 -14.52 -3.98
C PRO A 145 22.85 -13.07 -4.42
N ALA A 146 24.02 -12.54 -4.06
CA ALA A 146 24.39 -11.16 -4.39
C ALA A 146 24.44 -10.94 -5.90
N VAL A 147 23.85 -9.84 -6.36
CA VAL A 147 23.92 -9.39 -7.76
C VAL A 147 24.44 -7.94 -7.84
N PRO A 148 25.16 -7.55 -8.91
CA PRO A 148 25.74 -6.21 -9.03
C PRO A 148 24.71 -5.07 -8.93
N GLU A 149 23.48 -5.32 -9.37
CA GLU A 149 22.40 -4.32 -9.40
C GLU A 149 21.95 -3.88 -7.99
N GLU A 150 22.27 -4.65 -6.95
CA GLU A 150 22.02 -4.33 -5.53
C GLU A 150 22.67 -3.03 -5.07
N ARG A 151 23.68 -2.52 -5.79
CA ARG A 151 24.34 -1.24 -5.50
C ARG A 151 24.15 -0.19 -6.59
N ALA A 152 23.68 -0.59 -7.78
CA ALA A 152 23.50 0.32 -8.92
C ALA A 152 22.11 0.96 -8.97
N HIS A 153 21.12 0.40 -8.25
CA HIS A 153 19.74 0.91 -8.27
C HIS A 153 19.64 2.35 -7.74
N ARG A 154 18.52 3.02 -8.02
CA ARG A 154 18.22 4.39 -7.54
C ARG A 154 17.30 4.46 -6.32
N VAL A 155 16.73 3.32 -5.90
CA VAL A 155 15.81 3.21 -4.74
C VAL A 155 16.28 4.04 -3.55
N ARG A 156 15.42 4.96 -3.13
CA ARG A 156 15.59 5.87 -1.98
C ARG A 156 14.56 5.62 -0.88
N LEU A 157 13.46 4.95 -1.19
CA LEU A 157 12.34 4.72 -0.29
C LEU A 157 11.80 3.30 -0.47
N ALA A 158 11.60 2.59 0.64
CA ALA A 158 10.85 1.35 0.69
C ALA A 158 9.64 1.56 1.60
N ALA A 159 8.43 1.47 1.03
CA ALA A 159 7.18 1.70 1.73
C ALA A 159 6.33 0.44 1.75
N GLY A 160 5.87 0.01 2.92
CA GLY A 160 5.26 -1.31 3.05
C GLY A 160 4.90 -1.67 4.46
N SER A 161 4.84 -2.97 4.76
CA SER A 161 4.47 -3.46 6.09
C SER A 161 5.16 -4.76 6.47
N GLY A 162 5.31 -4.98 7.78
CA GLY A 162 5.71 -6.26 8.36
C GLY A 162 7.20 -6.58 8.27
N LEU A 163 8.06 -5.57 8.15
CA LEU A 163 9.50 -5.76 8.14
C LEU A 163 10.00 -6.07 9.54
N ARG A 164 10.51 -7.28 9.73
CA ARG A 164 11.10 -7.67 11.00
C ARG A 164 12.37 -6.87 11.29
N SER A 165 12.59 -6.56 12.57
CA SER A 165 13.70 -5.72 13.03
C SER A 165 15.09 -6.28 12.70
N ASP A 166 15.24 -7.61 12.71
CA ASP A 166 16.47 -8.32 12.32
C ASP A 166 16.79 -8.10 10.83
N ILE A 167 15.78 -8.24 9.96
CA ILE A 167 15.92 -8.07 8.51
C ILE A 167 16.09 -6.59 8.14
N TRP A 168 15.42 -5.66 8.83
CA TRP A 168 15.51 -4.23 8.53
C TRP A 168 16.95 -3.72 8.49
N ARG A 169 17.72 -3.99 9.55
CA ARG A 169 19.11 -3.51 9.66
C ARG A 169 19.99 -4.14 8.59
N GLN A 170 19.83 -5.43 8.36
CA GLN A 170 20.56 -6.19 7.36
C GLN A 170 20.23 -5.73 5.93
N PHE A 171 18.97 -5.41 5.67
CA PHE A 171 18.48 -4.89 4.40
C PHE A 171 19.17 -3.56 4.07
N LEU A 172 19.20 -2.61 5.01
CA LEU A 172 19.87 -1.32 4.81
C LEU A 172 21.38 -1.48 4.63
N GLN A 173 22.03 -2.37 5.40
CA GLN A 173 23.45 -2.65 5.23
C GLN A 173 23.77 -3.21 3.83
N ARG A 174 22.94 -4.12 3.33
CA ARG A 174 23.17 -4.81 2.05
C ARG A 174 22.77 -4.01 0.82
N PHE A 175 21.65 -3.28 0.86
CA PHE A 175 21.11 -2.60 -0.33
C PHE A 175 21.35 -1.09 -0.30
N GLY A 176 21.63 -0.51 0.87
CA GLY A 176 22.10 0.86 0.99
C GLY A 176 21.43 1.60 2.15
N SER A 177 22.26 2.25 2.97
CA SER A 177 21.82 3.03 4.14
C SER A 177 21.00 4.27 3.76
N ARG A 178 21.04 4.70 2.51
CA ARG A 178 20.23 5.82 2.00
C ARG A 178 18.74 5.48 1.81
N ILE A 179 18.38 4.20 1.80
CA ILE A 179 16.99 3.78 1.65
C ILE A 179 16.26 4.12 2.94
N LYS A 180 15.26 5.00 2.86
CA LYS A 180 14.33 5.23 3.97
C LYS A 180 13.31 4.11 3.97
N ILE A 181 13.09 3.48 5.12
CA ILE A 181 12.05 2.47 5.27
C ILE A 181 10.87 3.11 6.00
N ARG A 182 9.69 3.03 5.38
CA ARG A 182 8.42 3.57 5.90
C ARG A 182 7.44 2.42 6.05
N GLU A 183 6.96 2.26 7.27
CA GLU A 183 6.16 1.09 7.62
C GLU A 183 4.75 1.49 8.00
N GLY A 184 3.78 1.01 7.23
CA GLY A 184 2.36 1.11 7.51
C GLY A 184 1.84 -0.11 8.25
N TYR A 185 0.82 0.08 9.08
CA TYR A 185 0.04 -0.98 9.69
C TYR A 185 -1.42 -0.65 9.66
N GLY A 186 -2.22 -1.62 9.24
CA GLY A 186 -3.66 -1.47 9.14
C GLY A 186 -4.28 -2.77 8.67
N LEU A 187 -5.61 -2.81 8.75
CA LEU A 187 -6.41 -3.94 8.31
C LEU A 187 -7.39 -3.47 7.24
N THR A 188 -7.77 -4.38 6.34
CA THR A 188 -8.79 -4.10 5.32
C THR A 188 -10.14 -3.77 5.97
N GLU A 189 -10.42 -4.34 7.12
CA GLU A 189 -11.65 -4.17 7.90
C GLU A 189 -11.61 -2.96 8.84
N ALA A 190 -10.42 -2.49 9.23
CA ALA A 190 -10.27 -1.41 10.22
C ALA A 190 -10.36 -0.02 9.58
N GLY A 191 -11.06 0.92 10.21
CA GLY A 191 -11.13 2.31 9.73
C GLY A 191 -9.85 3.12 9.95
N ILE A 192 -8.85 2.56 10.64
CA ILE A 192 -7.62 3.24 11.03
C ILE A 192 -6.37 2.51 10.53
N GLY A 193 -5.37 3.29 10.15
CA GLY A 193 -4.01 2.84 9.87
C GLY A 193 -2.99 3.66 10.65
N PHE A 194 -1.79 3.10 10.81
CA PHE A 194 -0.66 3.70 11.50
C PHE A 194 0.53 3.75 10.55
N LEU A 195 1.36 4.78 10.69
CA LEU A 195 2.58 4.93 9.92
C LEU A 195 3.77 5.19 10.85
N ASN A 196 4.85 4.44 10.64
CA ASN A 196 6.15 4.74 11.20
C ASN A 196 6.91 5.70 10.26
N TYR A 197 6.83 6.99 10.58
CA TYR A 197 7.54 8.07 9.87
C TYR A 197 8.89 8.45 10.53
N THR A 198 9.26 7.80 11.63
CA THR A 198 10.47 8.14 12.40
C THR A 198 11.71 7.35 12.01
N GLU A 199 11.62 6.42 11.04
CA GLU A 199 12.72 5.54 10.58
C GLU A 199 13.27 4.61 11.68
N GLU A 200 12.63 4.60 12.85
CA GLU A 200 13.03 3.77 13.97
C GLU A 200 12.63 2.32 13.71
N VAL A 201 13.55 1.40 14.00
CA VAL A 201 13.32 -0.04 13.80
C VAL A 201 12.41 -0.58 14.91
N GLY A 202 11.25 -1.14 14.52
CA GLY A 202 10.35 -1.87 15.43
C GLY A 202 9.04 -1.17 15.81
N PRO A 203 8.97 0.15 16.11
CA PRO A 203 7.73 0.73 16.56
C PRO A 203 6.76 1.02 15.41
N ILE A 204 5.74 0.17 15.30
CA ILE A 204 4.49 0.46 14.62
C ILE A 204 3.43 0.74 15.71
N GLY A 205 2.62 1.79 15.54
CA GLY A 205 1.47 2.03 16.42
C GLY A 205 1.73 2.97 17.60
N ARG A 206 2.78 3.81 17.53
CA ARG A 206 2.98 4.88 18.52
C ARG A 206 1.79 5.84 18.54
N ALA A 207 1.18 5.98 19.71
CA ALA A 207 0.12 6.95 19.98
C ALA A 207 0.69 8.35 20.28
N GLY A 208 1.53 8.86 19.37
CA GLY A 208 2.08 10.22 19.47
C GLY A 208 0.99 11.29 19.36
N TYR A 209 1.27 12.48 19.88
CA TYR A 209 0.33 13.61 19.88
C TYR A 209 -0.21 13.92 18.49
N PHE A 210 0.67 14.05 17.49
CA PHE A 210 0.26 14.33 16.10
C PHE A 210 -0.56 13.20 15.47
N ASN A 211 -0.27 11.94 15.79
CA ASN A 211 -1.08 10.80 15.32
C ASN A 211 -2.52 10.86 15.89
N LYS A 212 -2.65 11.19 17.19
CA LYS A 212 -3.96 11.33 17.84
C LYS A 212 -4.74 12.57 17.41
N LEU A 213 -4.06 13.64 17.00
CA LEU A 213 -4.69 14.85 16.49
C LEU A 213 -5.32 14.61 15.11
N SER A 214 -4.65 13.83 14.25
CA SER A 214 -5.14 13.48 12.91
C SER A 214 -6.27 12.44 12.95
N MET A 215 -6.17 11.42 13.80
CA MET A 215 -7.20 10.40 13.96
C MET A 215 -7.40 10.07 15.45
N PRO A 216 -8.62 10.23 16.01
CA PRO A 216 -8.89 9.85 17.38
C PRO A 216 -8.93 8.32 17.52
N PHE A 217 -8.02 7.75 18.32
CA PHE A 217 -8.01 6.34 18.68
C PHE A 217 -7.50 6.11 20.10
N GLU A 218 -7.82 4.93 20.63
CA GLU A 218 -7.27 4.45 21.90
C GLU A 218 -6.70 3.04 21.75
N LEU A 219 -5.54 2.82 22.37
CA LEU A 219 -4.96 1.49 22.53
C LEU A 219 -5.55 0.86 23.79
N LEU A 220 -5.99 -0.39 23.68
CA LEU A 220 -6.58 -1.14 24.78
C LEU A 220 -5.60 -2.22 25.24
N ARG A 221 -5.54 -2.45 26.56
CA ARG A 221 -4.78 -3.56 27.12
C ARG A 221 -5.47 -4.87 26.74
N HIS A 222 -4.70 -5.85 26.31
CA HIS A 222 -5.18 -7.21 26.04
C HIS A 222 -4.38 -8.23 26.84
N ASP A 223 -4.99 -9.39 27.07
CA ASP A 223 -4.31 -10.57 27.58
C ASP A 223 -3.46 -11.20 26.44
N PRO A 224 -2.17 -11.47 26.63
CA PRO A 224 -1.31 -11.99 25.57
C PRO A 224 -1.57 -13.47 25.24
N VAL A 225 -2.29 -14.21 26.09
CA VAL A 225 -2.64 -15.61 25.89
C VAL A 225 -4.01 -15.74 25.26
N SER A 226 -5.03 -15.07 25.80
CA SER A 226 -6.40 -15.17 25.26
C SER A 226 -6.67 -14.20 24.10
N TYR A 227 -5.84 -13.17 23.93
CA TYR A 227 -6.05 -12.04 23.01
C TYR A 227 -7.33 -11.23 23.28
N GLU A 228 -7.98 -11.45 24.42
CA GLU A 228 -9.15 -10.66 24.81
C GLU A 228 -8.75 -9.33 25.44
N ALA A 229 -9.58 -8.31 25.24
CA ALA A 229 -9.39 -7.02 25.89
C ALA A 229 -9.56 -7.16 27.40
N VAL A 230 -8.62 -6.62 28.17
CA VAL A 230 -8.72 -6.55 29.64
C VAL A 230 -9.82 -5.56 30.00
N ARG A 231 -10.72 -5.97 30.89
CA ARG A 231 -11.89 -5.18 31.30
C ARG A 231 -11.88 -4.87 32.79
N THR A 232 -12.44 -3.72 33.13
CA THR A 232 -12.79 -3.34 34.51
C THR A 232 -13.92 -4.24 35.04
N PRO A 233 -14.17 -4.27 36.38
CA PRO A 233 -15.33 -4.98 36.94
C PRO A 233 -16.68 -4.53 36.37
N ALA A 234 -16.76 -3.28 35.88
CA ALA A 234 -17.94 -2.73 35.21
C ALA A 234 -18.02 -3.10 33.69
N GLY A 235 -17.15 -3.98 33.20
CA GLY A 235 -17.14 -4.47 31.81
C GLY A 235 -16.49 -3.54 30.77
N ARG A 236 -16.02 -2.35 31.16
CA ARG A 236 -15.34 -1.40 30.25
C ARG A 236 -13.91 -1.85 29.95
N CYS A 237 -13.47 -1.75 28.70
CA CYS A 237 -12.08 -2.03 28.33
C CYS A 237 -11.10 -1.08 29.02
N ILE A 238 -9.94 -1.60 29.43
CA ILE A 238 -8.88 -0.83 30.06
C ILE A 238 -7.95 -0.28 28.98
N ARG A 239 -7.68 1.02 29.03
CA ARG A 239 -6.72 1.70 28.13
C ARG A 239 -5.30 1.20 28.42
N ALA A 240 -4.53 0.92 27.37
CA ALA A 240 -3.10 0.65 27.48
C ALA A 240 -2.35 1.93 27.90
N GLN A 241 -1.43 1.80 28.85
CA GLN A 241 -0.53 2.90 29.21
C GLN A 241 0.63 2.92 28.19
N ASN A 242 0.97 4.12 27.72
CA ASN A 242 2.09 4.34 26.80
C ASN A 242 3.43 4.11 27.50
#